data_AF-A0A974TKS6-F1
#
_entry.id   AF-A0A974TKS6-F1
#
_cell.length_a   1.000
_cell.length_b   1.000
_cell.length_c   1.000
_cell.angle_alpha   90.00
_cell.angle_beta   90.00
_cell.angle_gamma   90.00
#
_symmetry.space_group_name_H-M   'P 1'
#
loop_
_entity.id
_entity.type
_entity.pdbx_description
1 polymer ?
#
loop_
_entity_poly.entity_id
_entity_poly.type
_entity_poly.pdbx_seq_one_letter_code
_entity_poly.pdbx_strand_id
1 'polypeptide(L)'
;MISRREFLAAATCAVSIGGNVFAADMLAEAPANAGPKVYGADFTGPLPSSLYLRGRLPPSGSEEATARRIINAAPRSTPLAVMRYFAGLRDVNRDGEAYNAGWASRWNPVIVEFYRATDDDHSGDRTPWCAAFLNWCLERCGYDGGTRSTVSGSFRKAGGLTRSPSVGDVVVFKRGNTGCRGHVALYLGRSGSNYRVIGGNQTDIHGHSSINIRDVPFPGSGLALHSFHRISAFRPAVSPRPSC
;
A
#
# COMPACT_ATOMS: atom_id res chain seq x y z
N MET A 1 2.34 79.08 -9.78
CA MET A 1 3.31 79.94 -10.51
C MET A 1 4.66 79.82 -9.82
N ILE A 2 5.75 79.61 -10.60
CA ILE A 2 7.19 79.62 -10.25
C ILE A 2 7.66 78.39 -9.42
N SER A 3 8.39 77.36 -9.90
CA SER A 3 9.58 77.13 -10.78
C SER A 3 10.96 77.22 -10.08
N ARG A 4 11.79 76.16 -10.23
CA ARG A 4 13.28 76.04 -10.23
C ARG A 4 13.62 74.53 -10.22
N ARG A 5 14.04 73.80 -11.27
CA ARG A 5 15.19 73.83 -12.20
C ARG A 5 16.59 73.61 -11.58
N GLU A 6 17.28 72.64 -12.21
CA GLU A 6 18.74 72.36 -12.33
C GLU A 6 19.39 71.50 -11.23
N PHE A 7 19.83 70.25 -11.45
CA PHE A 7 20.88 69.68 -12.35
C PHE A 7 22.28 70.27 -12.12
N LEU A 8 23.19 69.49 -11.50
CA LEU A 8 24.60 69.34 -11.92
C LEU A 8 25.31 68.24 -11.11
N ALA A 9 26.18 67.53 -11.82
CA ALA A 9 26.89 66.33 -11.42
C ALA A 9 28.24 66.63 -10.74
N ALA A 10 28.74 65.70 -9.92
CA ALA A 10 30.17 65.56 -9.66
C ALA A 10 30.50 64.07 -9.45
N ALA A 11 31.38 63.56 -10.30
CA ALA A 11 31.90 62.21 -10.29
C ALA A 11 33.09 62.07 -9.32
N THR A 12 33.18 60.93 -8.65
CA THR A 12 34.45 60.42 -8.10
C THR A 12 34.49 58.90 -8.25
N CYS A 13 35.28 58.44 -9.21
CA CYS A 13 35.93 57.13 -9.27
C CYS A 13 37.10 57.12 -8.27
N ALA A 14 37.60 56.04 -7.66
CA ALA A 14 37.34 54.61 -7.73
C ALA A 14 37.84 53.98 -6.42
N VAL A 15 37.12 52.99 -5.90
CA VAL A 15 37.71 51.89 -5.13
C VAL A 15 37.16 50.61 -5.74
N SER A 16 38.04 49.82 -6.33
CA SER A 16 37.74 48.49 -6.85
C SER A 16 38.64 47.49 -6.16
N ILE A 17 38.13 46.83 -5.13
CA ILE A 17 38.47 45.43 -4.82
C ILE A 17 37.20 44.75 -4.29
N GLY A 18 36.61 43.89 -5.13
CA GLY A 18 36.02 42.61 -4.69
C GLY A 18 34.55 42.58 -4.26
N GLY A 19 33.65 42.35 -5.24
CA GLY A 19 32.47 41.50 -5.06
C GLY A 19 31.23 42.15 -4.45
N ASN A 20 30.37 42.71 -5.31
CA ASN A 20 29.09 43.29 -4.92
C ASN A 20 28.15 42.28 -4.24
N VAL A 21 27.66 42.74 -3.09
CA VAL A 21 26.50 42.25 -2.36
C VAL A 21 25.25 42.56 -3.21
N PHE A 22 24.78 41.58 -3.97
CA PHE A 22 23.41 41.52 -4.48
C PHE A 22 22.84 40.17 -4.06
N ALA A 23 22.50 40.03 -2.79
CA ALA A 23 21.53 39.02 -2.35
C ALA A 23 20.12 39.60 -2.60
N ALA A 24 19.80 39.87 -3.87
CA ALA A 24 18.43 40.02 -4.30
C ALA A 24 17.85 38.62 -4.46
N ASP A 25 16.75 38.37 -3.77
CA ASP A 25 15.83 37.24 -3.95
C ASP A 25 16.43 35.86 -4.14
N MET A 26 16.46 35.10 -3.04
CA MET A 26 15.85 33.76 -2.97
C MET A 26 15.68 33.36 -1.51
N LEU A 27 14.95 34.18 -0.73
CA LEU A 27 14.08 33.60 0.29
C LEU A 27 12.91 33.00 -0.47
N ALA A 28 13.11 31.81 -1.06
CA ALA A 28 11.98 31.00 -1.48
C ALA A 28 11.22 30.64 -0.21
N GLU A 29 10.17 31.39 0.06
CA GLU A 29 9.02 30.94 0.84
C GLU A 29 8.77 29.49 0.47
N ALA A 30 8.82 28.61 1.47
CA ALA A 30 8.37 27.25 1.32
C ALA A 30 6.99 27.30 0.66
N PRO A 31 6.74 26.59 -0.46
CA PRO A 31 5.41 26.61 -1.05
C PRO A 31 4.42 26.11 -0.01
N ALA A 32 3.58 27.04 0.45
CA ALA A 32 2.40 26.79 1.24
C ALA A 32 1.40 25.99 0.38
N ASN A 33 1.62 24.68 0.29
CA ASN A 33 0.67 23.60 -0.05
C ASN A 33 1.42 22.39 -0.65
N ALA A 34 2.17 21.68 0.18
CA ALA A 34 2.49 20.28 -0.08
C ALA A 34 2.07 19.50 1.17
N GLY A 35 0.76 19.39 1.37
CA GLY A 35 0.20 18.55 2.42
C GLY A 35 0.71 17.11 2.30
N PRO A 36 0.69 16.33 3.40
CA PRO A 36 1.07 14.92 3.38
C PRO A 36 0.22 14.18 2.34
N LYS A 37 0.83 13.40 1.42
CA LYS A 37 0.07 12.66 0.40
C LYS A 37 -0.56 11.38 0.96
N VAL A 38 -1.39 11.56 1.97
CA VAL A 38 -2.46 10.64 2.33
C VAL A 38 -3.69 11.10 1.55
N TYR A 39 -3.95 10.52 0.38
CA TYR A 39 -5.24 10.72 -0.27
C TYR A 39 -6.26 9.85 0.47
N GLY A 40 -6.99 10.49 1.39
CA GLY A 40 -8.19 9.92 2.01
C GLY A 40 -9.23 9.52 0.97
N ALA A 41 -10.35 8.95 1.42
CA ALA A 41 -11.33 8.27 0.59
C ALA A 41 -12.00 9.11 -0.53
N ASP A 42 -11.75 10.42 -0.61
CA ASP A 42 -12.62 11.39 -1.28
C ASP A 42 -11.94 12.29 -2.33
N PHE A 43 -10.78 11.91 -2.91
CA PHE A 43 -10.16 12.70 -3.99
C PHE A 43 -10.71 12.33 -5.39
N THR A 44 -11.12 13.34 -6.19
CA THR A 44 -11.89 13.17 -7.44
C THR A 44 -11.23 13.77 -8.70
N GLY A 45 -9.95 14.17 -8.66
CA GLY A 45 -9.24 14.76 -9.80
C GLY A 45 -8.41 13.77 -10.63
N PRO A 46 -8.09 14.06 -11.92
CA PRO A 46 -7.21 13.22 -12.73
C PRO A 46 -5.75 13.30 -12.28
N LEU A 47 -5.03 12.18 -12.36
CA LEU A 47 -3.62 12.13 -11.94
C LEU A 47 -2.62 12.43 -13.06
N PRO A 48 -1.40 12.89 -12.70
CA PRO A 48 -0.29 13.04 -13.62
C PRO A 48 0.25 11.68 -14.12
N SER A 49 0.72 11.66 -15.37
CA SER A 49 1.25 10.49 -16.08
C SER A 49 2.60 9.95 -15.59
N SER A 50 3.25 10.61 -14.63
CA SER A 50 4.58 10.26 -14.12
C SER A 50 4.58 9.21 -12.99
N LEU A 51 3.41 8.71 -12.58
CA LEU A 51 3.25 7.76 -11.46
C LEU A 51 3.49 6.27 -11.79
N TYR A 52 4.08 5.95 -12.96
CA TYR A 52 4.27 4.56 -13.41
C TYR A 52 5.64 3.92 -13.11
N LEU A 53 6.58 4.62 -12.45
CA LEU A 53 7.78 3.98 -11.89
C LEU A 53 7.58 3.73 -10.39
N ARG A 54 7.36 2.46 -10.02
CA ARG A 54 7.41 1.98 -8.63
C ARG A 54 8.83 1.50 -8.25
N GLY A 55 9.13 1.47 -6.95
CA GLY A 55 10.50 1.54 -6.43
C GLY A 55 11.44 0.37 -6.78
N ARG A 56 12.69 0.69 -7.13
CA ARG A 56 13.78 -0.29 -7.41
C ARG A 56 14.89 -0.25 -6.37
N LEU A 57 14.84 0.69 -5.44
CA LEU A 57 15.90 0.94 -4.48
C LEU A 57 15.60 0.27 -3.13
N PRO A 58 16.62 -0.21 -2.42
CA PRO A 58 16.46 -0.75 -1.07
C PRO A 58 15.98 0.32 -0.08
N PRO A 59 15.37 -0.04 1.06
CA PRO A 59 14.91 0.91 2.07
C PRO A 59 16.13 1.44 2.84
N SER A 60 15.96 2.51 3.62
CA SER A 60 16.98 2.87 4.62
C SER A 60 16.94 1.92 5.83
N GLY A 61 18.03 1.85 6.59
CA GLY A 61 18.05 1.08 7.85
C GLY A 61 17.02 1.55 8.88
N SER A 62 16.66 2.84 8.88
CA SER A 62 15.58 3.38 9.72
C SER A 62 14.19 2.94 9.26
N GLU A 63 13.97 2.80 7.94
CA GLU A 63 12.74 2.28 7.37
C GLU A 63 12.57 0.80 7.69
N GLU A 64 13.66 0.02 7.61
CA GLU A 64 13.68 -1.39 8.03
C GLU A 64 13.42 -1.56 9.54
N ALA A 65 14.00 -0.70 10.38
CA ALA A 65 13.74 -0.72 11.82
C ALA A 65 12.26 -0.44 12.13
N THR A 66 11.66 0.52 11.43
CA THR A 66 10.24 0.85 11.56
C THR A 66 9.36 -0.31 11.10
N ALA A 67 9.69 -0.92 9.96
CA ALA A 67 8.99 -2.09 9.45
C ALA A 67 9.04 -3.27 10.42
N ARG A 68 10.22 -3.57 11.00
CA ARG A 68 10.34 -4.62 12.02
C ARG A 68 9.45 -4.35 13.23
N ARG A 69 9.35 -3.10 13.69
CA ARG A 69 8.45 -2.72 14.79
C ARG A 69 6.99 -2.97 14.41
N ILE A 70 6.56 -2.55 13.22
CA ILE A 70 5.20 -2.76 12.71
C ILE A 70 4.88 -4.26 12.62
N ILE A 71 5.75 -5.04 11.98
CA ILE A 71 5.60 -6.49 11.81
C ILE A 71 5.51 -7.22 13.17
N ASN A 72 6.35 -6.84 14.13
CA ASN A 72 6.36 -7.46 15.45
C ASN A 72 5.10 -7.14 16.26
N ALA A 73 4.57 -5.92 16.13
CA ALA A 73 3.36 -5.47 16.81
C ALA A 73 2.06 -6.01 16.19
N ALA A 74 2.10 -6.53 14.96
CA ALA A 74 0.92 -7.11 14.32
C ALA A 74 0.30 -8.23 15.19
N PRO A 75 -1.04 -8.25 15.38
CA PRO A 75 -1.73 -9.28 16.15
C PRO A 75 -1.41 -10.71 15.70
N ARG A 76 -1.74 -11.69 16.56
CA ARG A 76 -1.67 -13.12 16.23
C ARG A 76 -3.01 -13.85 16.41
N SER A 77 -4.07 -13.14 16.77
CA SER A 77 -5.36 -13.73 17.15
C SER A 77 -6.16 -14.28 15.96
N THR A 78 -6.43 -13.44 14.95
CA THR A 78 -7.11 -13.86 13.71
C THR A 78 -6.57 -13.10 12.50
N PRO A 79 -6.64 -13.68 11.30
CA PRO A 79 -6.25 -12.99 10.06
C PRO A 79 -7.01 -11.66 9.88
N LEU A 80 -8.28 -11.59 10.26
CA LEU A 80 -9.06 -10.36 10.21
C LEU A 80 -8.50 -9.27 11.16
N ALA A 81 -8.09 -9.63 12.38
CA ALA A 81 -7.49 -8.68 13.30
C ALA A 81 -6.14 -8.16 12.78
N VAL A 82 -5.34 -9.03 12.16
CA VAL A 82 -4.10 -8.65 11.48
C VAL A 82 -4.35 -7.66 10.36
N MET A 83 -5.29 -7.96 9.45
CA MET A 83 -5.59 -7.07 8.33
C MET A 83 -6.13 -5.72 8.80
N ARG A 84 -6.96 -5.68 9.85
CA ARG A 84 -7.44 -4.43 10.47
C ARG A 84 -6.31 -3.61 11.09
N TYR A 85 -5.34 -4.27 11.73
CA TYR A 85 -4.14 -3.61 12.25
C TYR A 85 -3.38 -2.89 11.14
N PHE A 86 -3.07 -3.58 10.04
CA PHE A 86 -2.35 -2.97 8.91
C PHE A 86 -3.16 -1.88 8.19
N ALA A 87 -4.47 -2.10 8.00
CA ALA A 87 -5.35 -1.10 7.39
C ALA A 87 -5.44 0.19 8.25
N GLY A 88 -5.28 0.07 9.57
CA GLY A 88 -5.30 1.19 10.51
C GLY A 88 -3.95 1.89 10.73
N LEU A 89 -2.85 1.42 10.10
CA LEU A 89 -1.53 2.03 10.27
C LEU A 89 -1.53 3.51 9.84
N ARG A 90 -0.82 4.31 10.64
CA ARG A 90 -0.59 5.74 10.37
C ARG A 90 0.89 6.08 10.19
N ASP A 91 1.77 5.10 10.41
CA ASP A 91 3.20 5.26 10.20
C ASP A 91 3.50 5.58 8.73
N VAL A 92 4.38 6.57 8.54
CA VAL A 92 4.90 6.99 7.23
C VAL A 92 6.42 7.00 7.26
N ASN A 93 7.06 6.82 6.10
CA ASN A 93 8.50 7.03 5.97
C ASN A 93 8.83 8.54 5.91
N ARG A 94 10.12 8.87 5.79
CA ARG A 94 10.60 10.27 5.70
C ARG A 94 10.05 11.05 4.50
N ASP A 95 9.62 10.35 3.45
CA ASP A 95 9.04 10.92 2.24
C ASP A 95 7.51 11.02 2.33
N GLY A 96 6.93 10.69 3.49
CA GLY A 96 5.48 10.71 3.74
C GLY A 96 4.73 9.50 3.18
N GLU A 97 5.43 8.43 2.78
CA GLU A 97 4.81 7.23 2.21
C GLU A 97 4.37 6.26 3.31
N ALA A 98 3.09 5.85 3.27
CA ALA A 98 2.51 5.01 4.31
C ALA A 98 3.04 3.57 4.27
N TYR A 99 3.29 2.97 5.44
CA TYR A 99 3.77 1.58 5.54
C TYR A 99 2.74 0.52 5.17
N ASN A 100 1.47 0.89 4.98
CA ASN A 100 0.43 -0.01 4.47
C ASN A 100 0.20 0.12 2.96
N ALA A 101 1.03 0.87 2.23
CA ALA A 101 0.92 1.12 0.79
C ALA A 101 2.24 0.84 0.06
N GLY A 102 2.16 0.52 -1.24
CA GLY A 102 3.35 0.45 -2.09
C GLY A 102 4.00 1.83 -2.26
N TRP A 103 5.33 1.86 -2.28
CA TRP A 103 6.12 3.10 -2.34
C TRP A 103 6.58 3.40 -3.78
N ALA A 104 6.88 4.67 -4.05
CA ALA A 104 7.21 5.16 -5.39
C ALA A 104 8.65 4.86 -5.79
N SER A 105 9.63 5.16 -4.93
CA SER A 105 11.07 5.11 -5.28
C SER A 105 11.84 3.95 -4.66
N ARG A 106 11.58 3.69 -3.37
CA ARG A 106 12.10 2.52 -2.64
C ARG A 106 10.99 1.49 -2.53
N TRP A 107 11.32 0.23 -2.28
CA TRP A 107 10.29 -0.75 -1.93
C TRP A 107 9.85 -0.59 -0.47
N ASN A 108 8.58 -0.86 -0.16
CA ASN A 108 8.13 -0.87 1.22
C ASN A 108 8.58 -2.17 1.93
N PRO A 109 9.45 -2.12 2.96
CA PRO A 109 9.94 -3.32 3.66
C PRO A 109 8.84 -4.11 4.40
N VAL A 110 7.72 -3.48 4.78
CA VAL A 110 6.56 -4.20 5.34
C VAL A 110 5.90 -5.09 4.28
N ILE A 111 5.77 -4.59 3.05
CA ILE A 111 5.17 -5.38 1.95
C ILE A 111 6.11 -6.50 1.52
N VAL A 112 7.42 -6.22 1.48
CA VAL A 112 8.44 -7.24 1.15
C VAL A 112 8.41 -8.40 2.15
N GLU A 113 8.17 -8.12 3.44
CA GLU A 113 8.06 -9.16 4.47
C GLU A 113 6.97 -10.19 4.17
N PHE A 114 5.85 -9.79 3.55
CA PHE A 114 4.74 -10.69 3.27
C PHE A 114 5.11 -11.85 2.33
N TYR A 115 6.11 -11.66 1.47
CA TYR A 115 6.58 -12.70 0.56
C TYR A 115 7.32 -13.83 1.27
N ARG A 116 7.71 -13.68 2.54
CA ARG A 116 8.25 -14.82 3.33
C ARG A 116 7.24 -15.95 3.53
N ALA A 117 5.95 -15.64 3.39
CA ALA A 117 4.86 -16.61 3.41
C ALA A 117 4.54 -17.17 2.01
N THR A 118 5.45 -17.00 1.05
CA THR A 118 5.32 -17.53 -0.31
C THR A 118 6.59 -18.21 -0.79
N ASP A 119 6.45 -19.13 -1.73
CA ASP A 119 7.57 -19.86 -2.35
C ASP A 119 7.94 -19.30 -3.74
N ASP A 120 7.20 -18.31 -4.25
CA ASP A 120 7.46 -17.69 -5.56
C ASP A 120 8.42 -16.49 -5.47
N ASP A 121 9.17 -16.23 -6.55
CA ASP A 121 10.01 -15.04 -6.69
C ASP A 121 9.19 -13.74 -6.71
N HIS A 122 9.76 -12.66 -6.16
CA HIS A 122 9.15 -11.34 -6.16
C HIS A 122 10.16 -10.23 -6.47
N SER A 123 9.67 -9.14 -7.06
CA SER A 123 10.46 -7.93 -7.38
C SER A 123 10.08 -6.75 -6.48
N GLY A 124 9.99 -7.03 -5.17
CA GLY A 124 9.54 -6.07 -4.15
C GLY A 124 8.03 -5.88 -4.10
N ASP A 125 7.61 -4.67 -3.73
CA ASP A 125 6.20 -4.24 -3.63
C ASP A 125 5.53 -3.94 -4.99
N ARG A 126 6.23 -4.20 -6.09
CA ARG A 126 5.72 -4.17 -7.47
C ARG A 126 5.04 -5.46 -7.89
N THR A 127 5.51 -6.59 -7.37
CA THR A 127 4.82 -7.87 -7.57
C THR A 127 3.44 -7.75 -6.90
N PRO A 128 2.34 -8.21 -7.52
CA PRO A 128 1.05 -8.19 -6.85
C PRO A 128 1.07 -8.99 -5.55
N TRP A 129 0.78 -8.34 -4.42
CA TRP A 129 0.98 -8.92 -3.08
C TRP A 129 -0.32 -9.26 -2.34
N CYS A 130 -1.48 -9.29 -3.01
CA CYS A 130 -2.75 -9.67 -2.36
C CYS A 130 -2.72 -11.09 -1.76
N ALA A 131 -2.17 -12.05 -2.50
CA ALA A 131 -2.05 -13.44 -2.05
C ALA A 131 -0.91 -13.61 -1.03
N ALA A 132 0.24 -12.96 -1.26
CA ALA A 132 1.34 -12.95 -0.29
C ALA A 132 0.88 -12.40 1.07
N PHE A 133 0.15 -11.29 1.08
CA PHE A 133 -0.39 -10.72 2.31
C PHE A 133 -1.39 -11.64 3.01
N LEU A 134 -2.29 -12.31 2.27
CA LEU A 134 -3.22 -13.27 2.87
C LEU A 134 -2.48 -14.48 3.46
N ASN A 135 -1.53 -15.07 2.74
CA ASN A 135 -0.70 -16.16 3.26
C ASN A 135 0.04 -15.72 4.53
N TRP A 136 0.65 -14.54 4.52
CA TRP A 136 1.34 -14.00 5.70
C TRP A 136 0.39 -13.82 6.90
N CYS A 137 -0.83 -13.30 6.68
CA CYS A 137 -1.82 -13.16 7.74
C CYS A 137 -2.26 -14.53 8.31
N LEU A 138 -2.33 -15.56 7.47
CA LEU A 138 -2.63 -16.93 7.88
C LEU A 138 -1.49 -17.50 8.74
N GLU A 139 -0.25 -17.47 8.25
CA GLU A 139 0.92 -17.97 9.00
C GLU A 139 1.11 -17.24 10.32
N ARG A 140 0.92 -15.92 10.31
CA ARG A 140 1.01 -15.09 11.52
C ARG A 140 0.07 -15.53 12.63
N CYS A 141 -1.06 -16.14 12.27
CA CYS A 141 -2.06 -16.64 13.20
C CYS A 141 -1.99 -18.16 13.42
N GLY A 142 -0.94 -18.84 12.95
CA GLY A 142 -0.75 -20.28 13.14
C GLY A 142 -1.62 -21.16 12.24
N TYR A 143 -2.02 -20.66 11.07
CA TYR A 143 -2.68 -21.45 10.01
C TYR A 143 -1.62 -22.06 9.08
N ASP A 144 -1.99 -23.06 8.26
CA ASP A 144 -1.11 -23.80 7.34
C ASP A 144 -0.67 -22.99 6.11
N GLY A 145 -0.31 -21.71 6.28
CA GLY A 145 0.24 -20.85 5.23
C GLY A 145 -0.61 -20.60 3.98
N GLY A 146 -1.88 -21.02 4.00
CA GLY A 146 -2.79 -20.82 2.87
C GLY A 146 -2.39 -21.64 1.66
N THR A 147 -1.97 -20.96 0.59
CA THR A 147 -1.50 -21.60 -0.65
C THR A 147 -0.01 -21.40 -0.89
N ARG A 148 0.65 -20.57 -0.08
CA ARG A 148 2.05 -20.14 -0.23
C ARG A 148 2.42 -19.63 -1.64
N SER A 149 1.44 -19.19 -2.43
CA SER A 149 1.67 -18.58 -3.75
C SER A 149 1.38 -17.08 -3.74
N THR A 150 2.12 -16.35 -4.55
CA THR A 150 1.88 -14.93 -4.88
C THR A 150 0.68 -14.74 -5.82
N VAL A 151 0.16 -15.82 -6.39
CA VAL A 151 -0.94 -15.79 -7.36
C VAL A 151 -2.28 -15.99 -6.67
N SER A 152 -3.19 -15.00 -6.77
CA SER A 152 -4.53 -15.06 -6.16
C SER A 152 -5.41 -16.20 -6.68
N GLY A 153 -5.21 -16.64 -7.93
CA GLY A 153 -5.89 -17.80 -8.50
C GLY A 153 -5.62 -19.12 -7.78
N SER A 154 -4.52 -19.25 -7.03
CA SER A 154 -4.18 -20.45 -6.26
C SER A 154 -5.27 -20.81 -5.22
N PHE A 155 -5.88 -19.80 -4.60
CA PHE A 155 -6.92 -19.96 -3.58
C PHE A 155 -8.22 -20.56 -4.13
N ARG A 156 -8.43 -20.60 -5.46
CA ARG A 156 -9.63 -21.21 -6.07
C ARG A 156 -9.73 -22.72 -5.80
N LYS A 157 -8.60 -23.36 -5.53
CA LYS A 157 -8.51 -24.80 -5.21
C LYS A 157 -8.39 -25.06 -3.71
N ALA A 158 -8.43 -24.02 -2.87
CA ALA A 158 -8.39 -24.19 -1.42
C ALA A 158 -9.66 -24.91 -0.92
N GLY A 159 -9.55 -25.58 0.23
CA GLY A 159 -10.67 -26.24 0.89
C GLY A 159 -11.72 -25.25 1.41
N GLY A 160 -12.77 -25.79 2.05
CA GLY A 160 -13.73 -24.98 2.80
C GLY A 160 -14.73 -24.19 1.97
N LEU A 161 -15.01 -24.57 0.72
CA LEU A 161 -16.01 -23.91 -0.12
C LEU A 161 -17.34 -23.68 0.62
N THR A 162 -17.88 -22.47 0.51
CA THR A 162 -19.15 -22.10 1.13
C THR A 162 -19.97 -21.17 0.23
N ARG A 163 -21.30 -21.28 0.33
CA ARG A 163 -22.27 -20.36 -0.30
C ARG A 163 -22.81 -19.31 0.68
N SER A 164 -22.49 -19.45 1.96
CA SER A 164 -22.92 -18.59 3.05
C SER A 164 -21.68 -18.09 3.81
N PRO A 165 -20.92 -17.15 3.24
CA PRO A 165 -19.69 -16.66 3.84
C PRO A 165 -19.98 -15.87 5.12
N SER A 166 -19.12 -16.03 6.12
CA SER A 166 -19.10 -15.22 7.34
C SER A 166 -17.98 -14.17 7.29
N VAL A 167 -18.09 -13.13 8.11
CA VAL A 167 -17.04 -12.12 8.25
C VAL A 167 -15.71 -12.80 8.60
N GLY A 168 -14.66 -12.52 7.83
CA GLY A 168 -13.34 -13.13 7.97
C GLY A 168 -13.10 -14.37 7.11
N ASP A 169 -14.11 -14.88 6.38
CA ASP A 169 -13.91 -15.91 5.37
C ASP A 169 -13.14 -15.36 4.16
N VAL A 170 -12.43 -16.24 3.46
CA VAL A 170 -11.67 -15.87 2.26
C VAL A 170 -12.62 -15.72 1.09
N VAL A 171 -12.50 -14.62 0.35
CA VAL A 171 -13.20 -14.39 -0.91
C VAL A 171 -12.19 -14.32 -2.05
N VAL A 172 -12.48 -15.04 -3.13
CA VAL A 172 -11.62 -15.14 -4.31
C VAL A 172 -12.36 -14.57 -5.51
N PHE A 173 -11.69 -13.68 -6.25
CA PHE A 173 -12.15 -13.09 -7.49
C PHE A 173 -11.30 -13.59 -8.67
N LYS A 174 -11.89 -13.62 -9.86
CA LYS A 174 -11.21 -13.91 -11.13
C LYS A 174 -11.22 -12.71 -12.06
N ARG A 175 -10.21 -12.61 -12.92
CA ARG A 175 -10.16 -11.63 -14.02
C ARG A 175 -10.01 -12.36 -15.35
N GLY A 176 -10.99 -12.19 -16.23
CA GLY A 176 -11.06 -12.90 -17.52
C GLY A 176 -11.13 -14.42 -17.37
N ASN A 177 -10.76 -15.14 -18.43
CA ASN A 177 -10.81 -16.61 -18.49
C ASN A 177 -9.52 -17.29 -18.01
N THR A 178 -8.48 -16.53 -17.64
CA THR A 178 -7.20 -17.11 -17.20
C THR A 178 -7.28 -17.58 -15.74
N GLY A 179 -6.74 -18.77 -15.46
CA GLY A 179 -6.78 -19.40 -14.13
C GLY A 179 -6.01 -18.65 -13.03
N CYS A 180 -4.99 -17.87 -13.39
CA CYS A 180 -4.04 -17.27 -12.45
C CYS A 180 -4.40 -15.84 -12.01
N ARG A 181 -5.02 -15.03 -12.87
CA ARG A 181 -5.28 -13.59 -12.58
C ARG A 181 -6.60 -13.39 -11.82
N GLY A 182 -6.59 -12.52 -10.82
CA GLY A 182 -7.74 -12.24 -9.99
C GLY A 182 -7.38 -11.42 -8.75
N HIS A 183 -8.15 -11.59 -7.68
CA HIS A 183 -7.88 -10.95 -6.40
C HIS A 183 -8.32 -11.88 -5.26
N VAL A 184 -7.71 -11.73 -4.08
CA VAL A 184 -8.08 -12.47 -2.88
C VAL A 184 -8.04 -11.54 -1.68
N ALA A 185 -9.03 -11.67 -0.79
CA ALA A 185 -9.23 -10.82 0.38
C ALA A 185 -10.06 -11.56 1.44
N LEU A 186 -10.29 -10.93 2.59
CA LEU A 186 -11.26 -11.41 3.58
C LEU A 186 -12.60 -10.70 3.41
N TYR A 187 -13.67 -11.48 3.47
CA TYR A 187 -15.05 -11.02 3.36
C TYR A 187 -15.48 -10.26 4.62
N LEU A 188 -16.15 -9.13 4.44
CA LEU A 188 -16.74 -8.32 5.53
C LEU A 188 -18.26 -8.17 5.42
N GLY A 189 -18.85 -8.47 4.27
CA GLY A 189 -20.29 -8.30 4.06
C GLY A 189 -20.67 -7.99 2.62
N ARG A 190 -21.97 -7.83 2.36
CA ARG A 190 -22.46 -7.32 1.08
C ARG A 190 -22.49 -5.79 1.09
N SER A 191 -22.23 -5.20 -0.07
CA SER A 191 -22.41 -3.76 -0.33
C SER A 191 -23.13 -3.62 -1.67
N GLY A 192 -24.46 -3.64 -1.64
CA GLY A 192 -25.29 -3.74 -2.85
C GLY A 192 -24.99 -5.01 -3.67
N SER A 193 -24.64 -4.81 -4.95
CA SER A 193 -24.20 -5.88 -5.86
C SER A 193 -22.74 -6.31 -5.63
N ASN A 194 -21.99 -5.58 -4.82
CA ASN A 194 -20.58 -5.83 -4.52
C ASN A 194 -20.40 -6.53 -3.17
N TYR A 195 -19.16 -6.92 -2.90
CA TYR A 195 -18.72 -7.53 -1.65
C TYR A 195 -17.76 -6.55 -0.96
N ARG A 196 -18.07 -6.20 0.29
CA ARG A 196 -17.13 -5.45 1.13
C ARG A 196 -16.06 -6.40 1.62
N VAL A 197 -14.80 -6.05 1.39
CA VAL A 197 -13.64 -6.89 1.69
C VAL A 197 -12.54 -6.08 2.35
N ILE A 198 -11.67 -6.77 3.09
CA ILE A 198 -10.40 -6.23 3.57
C ILE A 198 -9.26 -7.08 3.02
N GLY A 199 -8.23 -6.44 2.49
CA GLY A 199 -7.15 -7.15 1.81
C GLY A 199 -6.00 -6.23 1.43
N GLY A 200 -4.95 -6.85 0.92
CA GLY A 200 -3.74 -6.19 0.46
C GLY A 200 -3.74 -5.98 -1.05
N ASN A 201 -2.87 -5.12 -1.53
CA ASN A 201 -2.72 -4.74 -2.93
C ASN A 201 -4.03 -4.30 -3.58
N GLN A 202 -4.91 -3.66 -2.80
CA GLN A 202 -6.18 -3.15 -3.28
C GLN A 202 -5.91 -1.80 -3.93
N THR A 203 -5.82 -1.82 -5.26
CA THR A 203 -5.50 -0.66 -6.08
C THR A 203 -6.66 0.31 -6.12
N ASP A 204 -6.37 1.58 -5.90
CA ASP A 204 -7.31 2.66 -6.15
C ASP A 204 -7.31 3.07 -7.64
N ILE A 205 -8.15 4.04 -7.98
CA ILE A 205 -8.26 4.60 -9.34
C ILE A 205 -6.96 5.28 -9.82
N HIS A 206 -5.99 5.40 -8.93
CA HIS A 206 -4.76 6.15 -9.10
C HIS A 206 -3.55 5.24 -9.29
N GLY A 207 -3.77 3.92 -9.31
CA GLY A 207 -2.69 2.97 -9.45
C GLY A 207 -1.83 2.87 -8.19
N HIS A 208 -2.27 3.40 -7.04
CA HIS A 208 -1.64 3.14 -5.75
C HIS A 208 -2.33 1.93 -5.10
N SER A 209 -1.53 1.03 -4.55
CA SER A 209 -2.04 -0.20 -3.95
C SER A 209 -1.73 -0.19 -2.45
N SER A 210 -2.73 -0.45 -1.62
CA SER A 210 -2.58 -0.48 -0.16
C SER A 210 -3.42 -1.56 0.50
N ILE A 211 -3.21 -1.72 1.81
CA ILE A 211 -4.04 -2.55 2.69
C ILE A 211 -5.21 -1.70 3.16
N ASN A 212 -6.42 -2.02 2.73
CA ASN A 212 -7.60 -1.22 3.04
C ASN A 212 -8.89 -2.04 2.96
N ILE A 213 -10.03 -1.39 3.24
CA ILE A 213 -11.37 -1.94 3.03
C ILE A 213 -11.93 -1.39 1.72
N ARG A 214 -12.44 -2.25 0.84
CA ARG A 214 -13.04 -1.85 -0.44
C ARG A 214 -14.25 -2.71 -0.79
N ASP A 215 -15.08 -2.18 -1.66
CA ASP A 215 -16.11 -2.94 -2.35
C ASP A 215 -15.54 -3.49 -3.65
N VAL A 216 -15.69 -4.81 -3.84
CA VAL A 216 -15.19 -5.55 -5.00
C VAL A 216 -16.34 -6.37 -5.58
N PRO A 217 -16.53 -6.44 -6.90
CA PRO A 217 -15.73 -5.77 -7.94
C PRO A 217 -15.88 -4.26 -7.96
N PHE A 218 -14.77 -3.54 -8.19
CA PHE A 218 -14.83 -2.10 -8.44
C PHE A 218 -15.08 -1.83 -9.93
N PRO A 219 -15.72 -0.69 -10.29
CA PRO A 219 -15.99 -0.35 -11.69
C PRO A 219 -14.73 -0.42 -12.56
N GLY A 220 -14.83 -1.05 -13.74
CA GLY A 220 -13.71 -1.20 -14.68
C GLY A 220 -12.65 -2.25 -14.30
N SER A 221 -12.75 -2.90 -13.13
CA SER A 221 -11.76 -3.91 -12.68
C SER A 221 -11.66 -5.17 -13.56
N GLY A 222 -12.75 -5.52 -14.23
CA GLY A 222 -12.93 -6.82 -14.87
C GLY A 222 -12.91 -8.01 -13.88
N LEU A 223 -13.00 -7.73 -12.57
CA LEU A 223 -13.09 -8.76 -11.54
C LEU A 223 -14.51 -9.30 -11.47
N ALA A 224 -14.62 -10.61 -11.30
CA ALA A 224 -15.87 -11.28 -11.00
C ALA A 224 -15.66 -12.20 -9.79
N LEU A 225 -16.69 -12.35 -8.95
CA LEU A 225 -16.64 -13.32 -7.86
C LEU A 225 -16.36 -14.72 -8.45
N HIS A 226 -15.45 -15.45 -7.81
CA HIS A 226 -15.20 -16.86 -8.10
C HIS A 226 -15.77 -17.76 -7.00
N SER A 227 -15.31 -17.59 -5.75
CA SER A 227 -15.66 -18.47 -4.65
C SER A 227 -15.47 -17.83 -3.28
N PHE A 228 -16.10 -18.43 -2.26
CA PHE A 228 -15.82 -18.17 -0.85
C PHE A 228 -15.30 -19.44 -0.19
N HIS A 229 -14.39 -19.27 0.77
CA HIS A 229 -13.76 -20.36 1.53
C HIS A 229 -13.77 -20.04 3.01
N ARG A 230 -14.25 -20.97 3.84
CA ARG A 230 -14.26 -20.84 5.29
C ARG A 230 -12.84 -20.69 5.82
N ILE A 231 -12.61 -19.72 6.69
CA ILE A 231 -11.27 -19.51 7.26
C ILE A 231 -10.77 -20.73 8.06
N SER A 232 -11.69 -21.51 8.64
CA SER A 232 -11.36 -22.72 9.39
C SER A 232 -10.70 -23.82 8.55
N ALA A 233 -10.89 -23.81 7.23
CA ALA A 233 -10.30 -24.80 6.34
C ALA A 233 -8.79 -24.65 6.16
N PHE A 234 -8.21 -23.54 6.63
CA PHE A 234 -6.77 -23.28 6.61
C PHE A 234 -6.09 -23.62 7.95
N ARG A 235 -6.84 -24.10 8.96
CA ARG A 235 -6.26 -24.48 10.24
C ARG A 235 -5.45 -25.77 10.08
N PRO A 236 -4.35 -25.94 10.86
CA PRO A 236 -3.65 -27.20 10.92
C PRO A 236 -4.60 -28.33 11.25
N ALA A 237 -4.38 -29.50 10.63
CA ALA A 237 -5.06 -30.71 11.06
C ALA A 237 -4.76 -30.92 12.55
N VAL A 238 -5.81 -31.09 13.36
CA VAL A 238 -5.64 -31.50 14.76
C VAL A 238 -5.08 -32.91 14.70
N SER A 239 -3.76 -33.08 14.91
CA SER A 239 -3.19 -34.41 15.07
C SER A 239 -3.95 -35.08 16.22
N PRO A 240 -4.51 -36.30 16.04
CA PRO A 240 -5.09 -37.01 17.15
C PRO A 240 -4.02 -37.14 18.23
N ARG A 241 -4.31 -36.67 19.45
CA ARG A 241 -3.42 -36.94 20.58
C ARG A 241 -3.30 -38.47 20.67
N PRO A 242 -2.08 -39.04 20.72
CA PRO A 242 -1.97 -40.43 21.11
C PRO A 242 -2.62 -40.56 22.50
N SER A 243 -3.71 -41.31 22.57
CA SER A 243 -4.26 -41.75 23.84
C SER A 243 -3.26 -42.74 24.41
N CYS A 244 -2.60 -42.37 25.51
CA CYS A 244 -1.96 -43.35 26.37
C CYS A 244 -3.02 -44.25 27.00
#